data_AF-A0A7L4DE38-F1
#
_entry.id   AF-A0A7L4DE38-F1
#
_cell.length_a   1.000
_cell.length_b   1.000
_cell.length_c   1.000
_cell.angle_alpha   90.00
_cell.angle_beta   90.00
_cell.angle_gamma   90.00
#
_symmetry.space_group_name_H-M   'P 1'
#
loop_
_entity.id
_entity.type
_entity.pdbx_description
1 polymer ?
#
loop_
_entity_poly.entity_id
_entity_poly.type
_entity_poly.pdbx_seq_one_letter_code
_entity_poly.pdbx_strand_id
1 'polypeptide(L)' 'RFRQCLLALNDTVSNIIGVTFFDLLEVPCFVLEESEQCVQRHWWGGCERYGVVPLAKMVQQGQYRSSSPA' A
#
# COMPACT_ATOMS: atom_id res chain seq x y z
N ARG A 1 -1.71 11.00 0.43
CA ARG A 1 -2.90 11.68 0.98
C ARG A 1 -3.01 11.54 2.49
N PHE A 2 -3.31 10.35 3.05
CA PHE A 2 -3.43 10.18 4.51
C PHE A 2 -2.22 10.69 5.30
N ARG A 3 -1.00 10.26 4.94
CA ARG A 3 0.26 10.79 5.50
C ARG A 3 0.33 12.32 5.50
N GLN A 4 -0.04 12.96 4.40
CA GLN A 4 0.03 14.41 4.26
C GLN A 4 -0.99 15.10 5.17
N CYS A 5 -2.18 14.52 5.35
CA CYS A 5 -3.18 15.04 6.29
C CYS A 5 -2.65 15.00 7.73
N LEU A 6 -2.03 13.89 8.14
CA LEU A 6 -1.45 13.77 9.49
C LEU A 6 -0.32 14.77 9.73
N LEU A 7 0.58 14.93 8.74
CA LEU A 7 1.67 15.91 8.80
C LEU A 7 1.17 17.36 8.81
N ALA A 8 0.07 17.65 8.12
CA ALA A 8 -0.50 19.00 8.06
C ALA A 8 -1.23 19.39 9.35
N LEU A 9 -1.86 18.43 10.05
CA LEU A 9 -2.48 18.67 11.36
C LEU A 9 -1.43 18.96 12.43
N ASN A 10 -0.30 18.24 12.40
CA ASN A 10 0.87 18.47 13.25
C ASN A 10 0.54 18.58 14.76
N ASP A 11 -0.35 17.71 15.25
CA ASP A 11 -0.65 17.56 16.67
C ASP A 11 -0.14 16.20 17.20
N THR A 12 -0.19 16.03 18.52
CA THR A 12 0.30 14.82 19.20
C THR A 12 -0.43 13.56 18.72
N VAL A 13 -1.75 13.63 18.55
CA VAL A 13 -2.58 12.48 18.16
C VAL A 13 -2.25 12.05 16.73
N SER A 14 -2.17 13.00 15.80
CA SER A 14 -1.82 12.79 14.39
C SER A 14 -0.43 12.19 14.25
N ASN A 15 0.53 12.65 15.07
CA ASN A 15 1.88 12.09 15.09
C ASN A 15 1.92 10.65 15.61
N ILE A 16 1.21 10.34 16.71
CA ILE A 16 1.11 8.96 17.23
C ILE A 16 0.47 8.04 16.19
N ILE A 17 -0.61 8.47 15.54
CA ILE A 17 -1.27 7.70 14.47
C ILE A 17 -0.29 7.46 13.32
N GLY A 18 0.45 8.47 12.91
CA GLY A 18 1.42 8.36 11.83
C GLY A 18 2.55 7.39 12.15
N VAL A 19 3.23 7.55 13.28
CA VAL A 19 4.31 6.64 13.70
C VAL A 19 3.78 5.21 13.84
N THR A 20 2.62 5.03 14.46
CA THR A 20 2.03 3.70 14.65
C THR A 20 1.73 3.03 13.30
N PHE A 21 1.07 3.75 12.39
CA PHE A 21 0.66 3.18 11.11
C PHE A 21 1.84 2.87 10.18
N PHE A 22 2.78 3.81 10.07
CA PHE A 22 3.83 3.75 9.06
C PHE A 22 5.14 3.12 9.54
N ASP A 23 5.50 3.28 10.82
CA ASP A 23 6.81 2.86 11.33
C ASP A 23 6.73 1.64 12.27
N LEU A 24 5.66 1.51 13.07
CA LEU A 24 5.49 0.36 13.97
C LEU A 24 4.77 -0.81 13.32
N LEU A 25 3.60 -0.54 12.74
CA LEU A 25 2.78 -1.56 12.08
C LEU A 25 3.23 -1.83 10.65
N GLU A 26 4.02 -0.92 10.07
CA GLU A 26 4.51 -0.98 8.69
C GLU A 26 3.42 -1.40 7.69
N VAL A 27 2.22 -0.82 7.82
CA VAL A 27 1.04 -1.25 7.06
C VAL A 27 1.37 -1.20 5.56
N PRO A 28 1.27 -2.33 4.84
CA PRO A 28 1.78 -2.41 3.48
C PRO A 28 0.98 -1.51 2.54
N CYS A 29 1.67 -0.91 1.56
CA CYS A 29 1.01 -0.32 0.40
C CYS A 29 1.20 -1.20 -0.83
N PHE A 30 0.28 -1.03 -1.76
CA PHE A 30 0.39 -1.59 -3.08
C PHE A 30 0.07 -0.53 -4.12
N VAL A 31 0.66 -0.70 -5.29
CA VAL A 31 0.25 -0.01 -6.51
C VAL A 31 -0.36 -1.03 -7.45
N LEU A 32 -1.31 -0.61 -8.26
CA LEU A 32 -1.83 -1.44 -9.33
C LEU A 32 -0.91 -1.27 -10.54
N GLU A 33 -0.29 -2.36 -10.97
CA GLU A 33 0.50 -2.41 -12.19
C GLU A 33 -0.20 -3.33 -13.19
N GLU A 34 -0.35 -2.85 -14.43
CA GLU A 34 -0.89 -3.66 -15.51
C GLU A 34 0.05 -4.83 -15.80
N SER A 35 -0.49 -6.05 -15.74
CA SER A 35 0.28 -7.26 -16.00
C SER A 35 -0.55 -8.29 -16.74
N GLU A 36 0.10 -9.07 -17.62
CA GLU A 36 -0.54 -10.19 -18.28
C GLU A 36 -0.73 -11.33 -17.29
N GLN A 37 -1.99 -11.63 -16.97
CA GLN A 37 -2.36 -12.70 -16.05
C GLN A 37 -3.35 -13.65 -16.72
N CYS A 38 -3.47 -14.85 -16.15
CA CYS A 38 -4.51 -15.77 -16.55
C CYS A 38 -5.87 -15.29 -16.04
N VAL A 39 -6.72 -14.81 -16.94
CA VAL A 39 -8.05 -14.27 -16.61
C VAL A 39 -9.16 -15.30 -16.77
N GLN A 40 -8.86 -16.43 -17.42
CA GLN A 40 -9.78 -17.55 -17.57
C GLN A 40 -9.01 -18.86 -17.47
N ARG A 41 -9.45 -19.74 -16.57
CA ARG A 41 -8.81 -21.02 -16.30
C ARG A 41 -9.68 -22.17 -16.81
N HIS A 42 -9.03 -23.18 -17.36
CA HIS A 42 -9.66 -24.47 -17.55
C HIS A 42 -9.90 -25.15 -16.19
N TRP A 43 -10.90 -26.03 -16.14
CA TRP A 43 -11.25 -26.77 -14.92
C TRP A 43 -10.12 -27.68 -14.40
N TRP A 44 -9.25 -28.17 -15.29
CA TRP A 44 -8.07 -28.97 -14.95
C TRP A 44 -6.85 -28.12 -14.54
N GLY A 45 -6.99 -26.79 -14.48
CA GLY A 45 -6.01 -25.87 -13.89
C GLY A 45 -5.15 -25.06 -14.87
N GLY A 46 -5.11 -25.43 -16.17
CA GLY A 46 -4.41 -24.67 -17.20
C GLY A 46 -5.05 -23.32 -17.50
N CYS A 47 -4.29 -22.41 -18.12
CA CYS A 47 -4.84 -21.13 -18.56
C CYS A 47 -5.48 -21.25 -19.94
N GLU A 48 -6.76 -20.88 -20.04
CA GLU A 48 -7.49 -20.83 -21.31
C GLU A 48 -7.24 -19.49 -22.02
N ARG A 49 -7.21 -18.40 -21.26
CA ARG A 49 -7.04 -17.06 -21.81
C ARG A 49 -6.26 -16.16 -20.88
N TYR A 50 -5.26 -15.50 -21.46
CA TYR A 50 -4.52 -14.42 -20.82
C TYR A 50 -5.17 -13.07 -21.11
N GLY A 51 -4.98 -12.13 -20.20
CA GLY A 51 -5.45 -10.76 -20.33
C GLY A 51 -4.64 -9.83 -19.45
N VAL A 52 -4.50 -8.59 -19.89
CA VAL A 52 -3.88 -7.55 -19.08
C VAL A 52 -4.86 -7.12 -18.01
N VAL A 53 -4.43 -7.19 -16.75
CA VAL A 53 -5.22 -6.80 -15.58
C VAL A 53 -4.36 -6.01 -14.59
N PRO A 54 -4.98 -5.11 -13.80
CA PRO A 54 -4.28 -4.42 -12.73
C PRO A 54 -3.98 -5.39 -11.59
N LEU A 55 -2.70 -5.70 -11.40
CA LEU A 55 -2.22 -6.54 -10.30
C LEU A 55 -1.67 -5.67 -9.17
N ALA A 56 -2.03 -6.00 -7.92
CA ALA A 56 -1.48 -5.33 -6.76
C ALA A 56 -0.02 -5.75 -6.55
N LYS A 57 0.90 -4.81 -6.74
CA LYS A 57 2.32 -4.96 -6.41
C LYS A 57 2.62 -4.23 -5.11
N MET A 58 3.18 -4.96 -4.18
CA MET A 58 3.58 -4.44 -2.87
C MET A 58 4.74 -3.45 -3.03
N VAL A 59 4.65 -2.32 -2.33
CA VAL A 59 5.71 -1.30 -2.28
C VAL A 59 6.07 -1.00 -0.84
N GLN A 60 7.36 -0.77 -0.60
CA GLN A 60 7.86 -0.48 0.73
C GLN A 60 7.31 0.87 1.22
N GLN A 61 6.85 0.91 2.47
CA GLN A 61 6.48 2.15 3.13
C GLN A 61 7.73 3.01 3.37
N GLY A 62 7.61 4.31 3.12
CA GLY A 62 8.60 5.28 3.60
C GLY A 62 8.36 5.60 5.08
N GLN A 63 9.42 5.91 5.82
CA GLN A 63 9.35 6.29 7.24
C GLN A 63 8.51 7.55 7.48
N TYR A 64 7.72 7.57 8.55
CA TYR A 64 6.93 8.71 9.00
C TYR A 64 7.81 9.72 9.74
N ARG A 65 8.52 10.54 8.96
CA ARG A 65 9.31 11.67 9.46
C ARG A 65 8.41 12.73 10.11
N SER A 66 8.11 12.58 11.40
CA SER A 66 7.39 13.59 12.20
C SER A 66 8.33 14.70 12.65
N SER A 67 7.77 15.91 12.81
CA SER A 67 8.50 17.12 13.25
C SER A 67 8.53 17.33 14.76
N SER A 68 7.70 16.60 15.52
CA SER A 68 7.62 16.72 16.99
C SER A 68 8.17 15.48 17.67
N PRO A 69 8.95 15.63 18.76
CA PRO A 69 9.26 14.51 19.64
C PRO A 69 7.95 13.97 20.23
N ALA A 70 7.83 12.65 20.29
CA ALA A 70 6.75 11.97 20.99
C ALA A 70 6.74 12.32 22.48
#